data_AF-A0A974UHB2-F1
#
_entry.id   AF-A0A974UHB2-F1
#
_cell.length_a   1.000
_cell.length_b   1.000
_cell.length_c   1.000
_cell.angle_alpha   90.00
_cell.angle_beta   90.00
_cell.angle_gamma   90.00
#
_symmetry.space_group_name_H-M   'P 1'
#
loop_
_entity.id
_entity.type
_entity.pdbx_description
1 polymer ?
#
loop_
_entity_poly.entity_id
_entity_poly.type
_entity_poly.pdbx_seq_one_letter_code
_entity_poly.pdbx_strand_id
1 'polypeptide(L)'
;MKKNIVVGIHNHFDIVSRDVKTNKVVRQERAYNLILDNFWNEFLQSDSDVDECLSHIYFGSGTTTPASSDTSMTAYEGGKSTTNMAWDYSNFKTTGVIKITGNIRLEASEYVGVSISEVGFGRTSTEGLCTKSLIKDQNGNPLSIIKLVDQVVDIFGTFYVRIPLTGAVRFTGYGFTSANILNRLTFQSSTSDFNVQFRNMEANEADGGVYDYKSVNIDNSVTYDPTNKKMTITLSDLSSSTGNIGGLKELCLLGDDSMAVMIAELPVTNFSQPAIIKESVGTGDGSNKKFSCAFGNVKDNGTAKLYVNDVEVDASFVYSIGALDLAQLGPALKVISFDPDSNIHPMILENVCNDMLSVTDVIGRRYIMYSSDDCETWTQILYGSNTTTGTKTIDIEHQNKRYYKIVDSYTTAYTRDISNLIGTGSIYHAIADSAPADGDAVTMTYEPNCIAKDSQHVIKNVQIELTFNEYTPS
;
A
#
# COMPACT_ATOMS: atom_id res chain seq x y z
N MET A 1 -18.22 -7.10 -5.31
CA MET A 1 -17.43 -6.57 -4.18
C MET A 1 -17.40 -5.07 -4.28
N LYS A 2 -17.73 -4.33 -3.22
CA LYS A 2 -17.72 -2.86 -3.24
C LYS A 2 -17.20 -2.35 -1.91
N LYS A 3 -16.08 -1.63 -1.94
CA LYS A 3 -15.52 -0.96 -0.76
C LYS A 3 -15.48 0.54 -1.04
N ASN A 4 -16.13 1.31 -0.18
CA ASN A 4 -16.08 2.76 -0.24
C ASN A 4 -14.95 3.27 0.64
N ILE A 5 -14.14 4.16 0.07
CA ILE A 5 -13.07 4.90 0.73
C ILE A 5 -13.47 6.37 0.70
N VAL A 6 -13.52 6.99 1.87
CA VAL A 6 -13.88 8.41 1.98
C VAL A 6 -12.60 9.23 1.97
N VAL A 7 -12.45 10.10 0.97
CA VAL A 7 -11.35 11.04 0.84
C VAL A 7 -11.84 12.43 1.25
N GLY A 8 -11.15 13.06 2.19
CA GLY A 8 -11.47 14.41 2.66
C GLY A 8 -10.73 15.46 1.85
N ILE A 9 -11.44 16.45 1.33
CA ILE A 9 -10.88 17.57 0.57
C ILE A 9 -11.26 18.89 1.24
N HIS A 10 -10.29 19.79 1.40
CA HIS A 10 -10.56 21.14 1.89
C HIS A 10 -9.43 22.09 1.55
N ASN A 11 -9.69 23.39 1.67
CA ASN A 11 -8.68 24.40 1.50
C ASN A 11 -8.93 25.63 2.36
N HIS A 12 -7.88 26.42 2.53
CA HIS A 12 -7.94 27.74 3.14
C HIS A 12 -7.03 28.71 2.40
N PHE A 13 -7.28 30.01 2.60
CA PHE A 13 -6.39 31.09 2.20
C PHE A 13 -5.85 31.82 3.43
N ASP A 14 -4.55 32.09 3.44
CA ASP A 14 -3.92 33.04 4.34
C ASP A 14 -3.66 34.34 3.56
N ILE A 15 -4.27 35.44 4.00
CA ILE A 15 -4.13 36.76 3.38
C ILE A 15 -3.27 37.64 4.28
N VAL A 16 -2.15 38.14 3.77
CA VAL A 16 -1.16 38.89 4.54
C VAL A 16 -0.87 40.24 3.88
N SER A 17 -1.23 41.33 4.55
CA SER A 17 -0.80 42.68 4.16
C SER A 17 0.53 43.03 4.85
N ARG A 18 1.50 43.52 4.09
CA ARG A 18 2.78 44.02 4.61
C ARG A 18 3.05 45.43 4.14
N ASP A 19 3.61 46.24 5.02
CA ASP A 19 4.12 47.57 4.67
C ASP A 19 5.34 47.44 3.73
N VAL A 20 5.32 48.15 2.61
CA VAL A 20 6.33 48.01 1.55
C VAL A 20 7.73 48.47 1.98
N LYS A 21 7.83 49.41 2.92
CA LYS A 21 9.11 49.98 3.36
C LYS A 21 9.78 49.16 4.45
N THR A 22 8.99 48.63 5.36
CA THR A 22 9.45 47.95 6.57
C THR A 22 9.32 46.43 6.50
N ASN A 23 8.56 45.93 5.52
CA ASN A 23 8.19 44.52 5.36
C ASN A 23 7.46 43.91 6.58
N LYS A 24 6.96 44.76 7.49
CA LYS A 24 6.22 44.33 8.67
C LYS A 24 4.80 43.93 8.28
N VAL A 25 4.32 42.82 8.83
CA VAL A 25 2.92 42.41 8.70
C VAL A 25 2.05 43.45 9.39
N VAL A 26 1.16 44.07 8.61
CA VAL A 26 0.18 45.03 9.10
C VAL A 26 -1.12 44.31 9.44
N ARG A 27 -1.43 43.25 8.69
CA ARG A 27 -2.65 42.46 8.86
C ARG A 27 -2.45 41.04 8.33
N GLN A 28 -3.09 40.08 8.99
CA GLN A 28 -3.13 38.70 8.56
C GLN A 28 -4.50 38.12 8.89
N GLU A 29 -5.15 37.52 7.90
CA GLU A 29 -6.47 36.90 8.04
C GLU A 29 -6.46 35.51 7.40
N ARG A 30 -7.39 34.66 7.83
CA ARG A 30 -7.59 33.33 7.24
C ARG A 30 -9.02 33.17 6.77
N ALA A 31 -9.18 32.64 5.56
CA ALA A 31 -10.47 32.33 4.96
C ALA A 31 -10.54 30.82 4.71
N TYR A 32 -11.59 30.16 5.22
CA TYR A 32 -11.86 28.74 4.96
C TYR A 32 -12.91 28.62 3.88
N ASN A 33 -12.68 27.73 2.92
CA ASN A 33 -13.39 27.82 1.65
C ASN A 33 -14.40 26.70 1.46
N LEU A 34 -15.37 26.98 0.60
CA LEU A 34 -16.28 26.02 0.04
C LEU A 34 -15.70 25.49 -1.28
N ILE A 35 -15.70 24.18 -1.46
CA ILE A 35 -15.41 23.53 -2.74
C ILE A 35 -16.65 23.59 -3.64
N LEU A 36 -16.54 24.18 -4.84
CA LEU A 36 -17.67 24.41 -5.75
C LEU A 36 -17.93 23.22 -6.67
N ASP A 37 -19.11 23.18 -7.29
CA ASP A 37 -19.53 22.15 -8.24
C ASP A 37 -18.59 22.08 -9.45
N ASN A 38 -18.08 23.25 -9.89
CA ASN A 38 -17.10 23.31 -10.96
C ASN A 38 -15.81 22.54 -10.62
N PHE A 39 -15.33 22.59 -9.37
CA PHE A 39 -14.18 21.77 -8.96
C PHE A 39 -14.47 20.28 -9.14
N TRP A 40 -15.65 19.81 -8.74
CA TRP A 40 -16.00 18.39 -8.86
C TRP A 40 -16.17 17.97 -10.31
N ASN A 41 -16.80 18.81 -11.13
CA ASN A 41 -16.95 18.57 -12.57
C ASN A 41 -15.59 18.43 -13.24
N GLU A 42 -14.63 19.27 -12.89
CA GLU A 42 -13.29 19.19 -13.45
C GLU A 42 -12.53 18.00 -12.83
N PHE A 43 -12.44 17.88 -11.51
CA PHE A 43 -11.73 16.80 -10.84
C PHE A 43 -12.24 15.39 -11.17
N LEU A 44 -13.52 15.23 -11.51
CA LEU A 44 -14.16 13.96 -11.85
C LEU A 44 -14.59 13.88 -13.32
N GLN A 45 -13.87 14.53 -14.24
CA GLN A 45 -13.98 14.32 -15.69
C GLN A 45 -12.82 13.47 -16.23
N SER A 46 -13.04 12.61 -17.23
CA SER A 46 -12.02 11.66 -17.70
C SER A 46 -10.73 12.31 -18.24
N ASP A 47 -10.80 13.53 -18.80
CA ASP A 47 -9.70 14.16 -19.56
C ASP A 47 -9.22 15.51 -19.01
N SER A 48 -9.57 15.84 -17.76
CA SER A 48 -9.27 17.16 -17.20
C SER A 48 -7.90 17.24 -16.51
N ASP A 49 -7.16 18.30 -16.81
CA ASP A 49 -5.95 18.71 -16.10
C ASP A 49 -6.36 19.39 -14.79
N VAL A 50 -6.50 18.60 -13.72
CA VAL A 50 -7.04 19.12 -12.46
C VAL A 50 -6.11 20.16 -11.80
N ASP A 51 -4.84 20.24 -12.21
CA ASP A 51 -3.93 21.34 -11.85
C ASP A 51 -4.47 22.72 -12.19
N GLU A 52 -5.28 22.81 -13.24
CA GLU A 52 -5.89 24.06 -13.63
C GLU A 52 -6.77 24.61 -12.51
N CYS A 53 -7.48 23.75 -11.77
CA CYS A 53 -8.40 24.20 -10.71
C CYS A 53 -7.72 25.02 -9.60
N LEU A 54 -6.39 24.92 -9.46
CA LEU A 54 -5.58 25.63 -8.46
C LEU A 54 -4.63 26.65 -9.09
N SER A 55 -4.66 26.81 -10.42
CA SER A 55 -3.65 27.58 -11.18
C SER A 55 -3.76 29.10 -11.02
N HIS A 56 -4.89 29.60 -10.53
CA HIS A 56 -5.11 31.02 -10.27
C HIS A 56 -5.76 31.24 -8.91
N ILE A 57 -5.44 32.36 -8.28
CA ILE A 57 -6.16 32.87 -7.10
C ILE A 57 -6.94 34.11 -7.51
N TYR A 58 -8.25 34.07 -7.29
CA TYR A 58 -9.19 35.16 -7.50
C TYR A 58 -9.43 35.89 -6.20
N PHE A 59 -9.73 37.18 -6.33
CA PHE A 59 -10.12 38.03 -5.23
C PHE A 59 -11.24 38.97 -5.68
N GLY A 60 -12.13 39.29 -4.75
CA GLY A 60 -13.32 40.09 -5.01
C GLY A 60 -13.79 40.87 -3.80
N SER A 61 -14.77 41.75 -4.02
CA SER A 61 -15.42 42.60 -3.02
C SER A 61 -16.80 42.08 -2.58
N GLY A 62 -17.13 40.85 -2.96
CA GLY A 62 -18.39 40.20 -2.60
C GLY A 62 -18.54 39.88 -1.12
N THR A 63 -19.77 39.92 -0.64
CA THR A 63 -20.14 39.60 0.75
C THR A 63 -21.20 38.50 0.86
N THR A 64 -21.70 38.01 -0.28
CA THR A 64 -22.69 36.94 -0.32
C THR A 64 -22.08 35.64 0.18
N THR A 65 -22.84 34.91 1.01
CA THR A 65 -22.41 33.59 1.50
C THR A 65 -22.17 32.66 0.30
N PRO A 66 -20.98 32.02 0.18
CA PRO A 66 -20.69 31.14 -0.93
C PRO A 66 -21.69 29.98 -1.04
N ALA A 67 -22.12 29.67 -2.25
CA ALA A 67 -22.93 28.49 -2.56
C ALA A 67 -22.14 27.54 -3.46
N SER A 68 -22.36 26.22 -3.35
CA SER A 68 -21.59 25.23 -4.13
C SER A 68 -21.81 25.39 -5.64
N SER A 69 -22.98 25.93 -6.03
CA SER A 69 -23.34 26.22 -7.41
C SER A 69 -22.75 27.53 -7.96
N ASP A 70 -21.97 28.28 -7.17
CA ASP A 70 -21.34 29.52 -7.64
C ASP A 70 -20.39 29.20 -8.80
N THR A 71 -20.46 29.99 -9.87
CA THR A 71 -19.57 29.86 -11.04
C THR A 71 -18.58 31.02 -11.16
N SER A 72 -18.72 32.05 -10.31
CA SER A 72 -17.87 33.24 -10.29
C SER A 72 -17.81 33.88 -8.90
N MET A 73 -16.85 34.78 -8.72
CA MET A 73 -16.86 35.72 -7.59
C MET A 73 -18.14 36.54 -7.63
N THR A 74 -18.64 36.94 -6.45
CA THR A 74 -19.85 37.75 -6.35
C THR A 74 -19.63 39.14 -6.93
N ALA A 75 -18.46 39.72 -6.63
CA ALA A 75 -17.97 40.96 -7.22
C ALA A 75 -16.49 40.78 -7.53
N TYR A 76 -16.20 40.29 -8.74
CA TYR A 76 -14.84 40.00 -9.20
C TYR A 76 -14.01 41.28 -9.34
N GLU A 77 -12.84 41.32 -8.71
CA GLU A 77 -11.90 42.44 -8.80
C GLU A 77 -10.64 42.06 -9.59
N GLY A 78 -10.20 40.80 -9.49
CA GLY A 78 -9.06 40.30 -10.23
C GLY A 78 -8.70 38.85 -9.94
N GLY A 79 -7.77 38.34 -10.73
CA GLY A 79 -7.21 37.01 -10.62
C GLY A 79 -5.79 36.98 -11.15
N LYS A 80 -4.88 36.32 -10.42
CA LYS A 80 -3.48 36.15 -10.83
C LYS A 80 -3.12 34.68 -10.83
N SER A 81 -2.24 34.28 -11.75
CA SER A 81 -1.71 32.92 -11.77
C SER A 81 -0.91 32.66 -10.51
N THR A 82 -1.13 31.50 -9.90
CA THR A 82 -0.39 31.05 -8.72
C THR A 82 1.07 30.83 -9.05
N THR A 83 1.92 31.29 -8.15
CA THR A 83 3.36 31.03 -8.15
C THR A 83 3.71 30.07 -7.02
N ASN A 84 4.88 29.43 -7.13
CA ASN A 84 5.43 28.51 -6.13
C ASN A 84 4.49 27.36 -5.77
N MET A 85 3.79 26.80 -6.76
CA MET A 85 3.01 25.57 -6.56
C MET A 85 3.94 24.46 -6.04
N ALA A 86 3.63 23.93 -4.86
CA ALA A 86 4.44 22.94 -4.18
C ALA A 86 3.56 21.88 -3.53
N TRP A 87 3.97 20.62 -3.67
CA TRP A 87 3.33 19.45 -3.08
C TRP A 87 4.16 18.95 -1.90
N ASP A 88 3.52 18.73 -0.77
CA ASP A 88 4.13 18.25 0.46
C ASP A 88 3.49 16.93 0.88
N TYR A 89 4.31 15.87 0.82
CA TYR A 89 4.00 14.49 1.20
C TYR A 89 4.65 14.08 2.52
N SER A 90 5.40 14.97 3.18
CA SER A 90 6.27 14.63 4.31
C SER A 90 5.53 13.94 5.46
N ASN A 91 4.27 14.30 5.68
CA ASN A 91 3.41 13.74 6.72
C ASN A 91 2.40 12.72 6.20
N PHE A 92 2.45 12.34 4.92
CA PHE A 92 1.44 11.46 4.35
C PHE A 92 1.43 10.10 5.07
N LYS A 93 2.58 9.49 5.31
CA LYS A 93 2.67 8.16 5.96
C LYS A 93 2.15 8.12 7.40
N THR A 94 2.13 9.26 8.07
CA THR A 94 1.71 9.34 9.49
C THR A 94 0.30 9.87 9.66
N THR A 95 -0.15 10.77 8.77
CA THR A 95 -1.41 11.50 8.93
C THR A 95 -2.41 11.25 7.80
N GLY A 96 -1.97 10.69 6.68
CA GLY A 96 -2.76 10.53 5.47
C GLY A 96 -3.04 11.85 4.76
N VAL A 97 -2.34 12.93 5.13
CA VAL A 97 -2.55 14.27 4.58
C VAL A 97 -1.51 14.58 3.52
N ILE A 98 -1.99 15.07 2.39
CA ILE A 98 -1.19 15.70 1.34
C ILE A 98 -1.56 17.18 1.31
N LYS A 99 -0.55 18.04 1.22
CA LYS A 99 -0.71 19.49 1.20
C LYS A 99 -0.19 20.05 -0.12
N ILE A 100 -0.95 20.96 -0.73
CA ILE A 100 -0.60 21.66 -1.96
C ILE A 100 -0.69 23.14 -1.69
N THR A 101 0.37 23.89 -1.95
CA THR A 101 0.41 25.33 -1.70
C THR A 101 0.78 26.09 -2.94
N GLY A 102 0.11 27.22 -3.16
CA GLY A 102 0.49 28.22 -4.15
C GLY A 102 0.17 29.61 -3.61
N ASN A 103 0.74 30.65 -4.23
CA ASN A 103 0.52 32.01 -3.78
C ASN A 103 0.45 33.02 -4.93
N ILE A 104 -0.22 34.14 -4.68
CA ILE A 104 -0.13 35.35 -5.50
C ILE A 104 0.32 36.53 -4.64
N ARG A 105 0.90 37.53 -5.28
CA ARG A 105 1.21 38.83 -4.68
C ARG A 105 0.56 39.95 -5.48
N LEU A 106 -0.09 40.86 -4.77
CA LEU A 106 -0.54 42.15 -5.27
C LEU A 106 0.51 43.19 -4.89
N GLU A 107 1.21 43.71 -5.89
CA GLU A 107 2.29 44.67 -5.69
C GLU A 107 1.75 46.03 -5.22
N ALA A 108 2.64 46.89 -4.71
CA ALA A 108 2.27 48.19 -4.13
C ALA A 108 1.43 49.06 -5.08
N SER A 109 1.71 49.01 -6.39
CA SER A 109 0.99 49.75 -7.43
C SER A 109 -0.26 49.05 -7.97
N GLU A 110 -0.48 47.78 -7.64
CA GLU A 110 -1.61 47.00 -8.18
C GLU A 110 -2.82 47.06 -7.25
N TYR A 111 -4.02 47.15 -7.86
CA TYR A 111 -5.31 47.06 -7.18
C TYR A 111 -5.46 47.99 -5.96
N VAL A 112 -4.84 49.18 -5.99
CA VAL A 112 -4.90 50.15 -4.89
C VAL A 112 -6.34 50.67 -4.74
N GLY A 113 -6.84 50.67 -3.50
CA GLY A 113 -8.21 51.06 -3.15
C GLY A 113 -9.23 49.92 -3.28
N VAL A 114 -8.84 48.78 -3.85
CA VAL A 114 -9.72 47.61 -3.97
C VAL A 114 -9.96 47.00 -2.59
N SER A 115 -11.22 46.67 -2.33
CA SER A 115 -11.69 46.00 -1.13
C SER A 115 -11.75 44.50 -1.38
N ILE A 116 -11.01 43.71 -0.62
CA ILE A 116 -10.95 42.25 -0.78
C ILE A 116 -11.72 41.63 0.38
N SER A 117 -12.85 40.99 0.09
CA SER A 117 -13.70 40.28 1.06
C SER A 117 -14.04 38.86 0.65
N GLU A 118 -13.78 38.48 -0.60
CA GLU A 118 -13.87 37.10 -1.06
C GLU A 118 -12.60 36.68 -1.81
N VAL A 119 -12.25 35.40 -1.68
CA VAL A 119 -11.08 34.78 -2.33
C VAL A 119 -11.40 33.35 -2.75
N GLY A 120 -10.67 32.84 -3.75
CA GLY A 120 -10.98 31.54 -4.34
C GLY A 120 -9.91 31.07 -5.31
N PHE A 121 -9.88 29.77 -5.57
CA PHE A 121 -9.07 29.21 -6.66
C PHE A 121 -9.88 29.16 -7.95
N GLY A 122 -9.23 29.36 -9.09
CA GLY A 122 -9.84 29.26 -10.42
C GLY A 122 -8.89 28.73 -11.49
N ARG A 123 -9.48 28.37 -12.64
CA ARG A 123 -8.79 27.74 -13.79
C ARG A 123 -7.99 28.69 -14.67
N THR A 124 -8.58 29.82 -15.01
CA THR A 124 -7.90 30.84 -15.83
C THR A 124 -7.78 32.12 -15.02
N SER A 125 -7.44 33.26 -15.60
CA SER A 125 -7.46 34.53 -14.86
C SER A 125 -8.88 35.01 -14.52
N THR A 126 -9.91 34.61 -15.28
CA THR A 126 -11.28 35.17 -15.17
C THR A 126 -12.41 34.13 -15.14
N GLU A 127 -12.13 32.86 -15.45
CA GLU A 127 -13.16 31.83 -15.63
C GLU A 127 -12.82 30.52 -14.92
N GLY A 128 -13.87 29.76 -14.56
CA GLY A 128 -13.74 28.44 -13.93
C GLY A 128 -13.37 28.54 -12.45
N LEU A 129 -14.18 29.25 -11.67
CA LEU A 129 -14.02 29.30 -10.21
C LEU A 129 -14.23 27.90 -9.61
N CYS A 130 -13.28 27.43 -8.81
CA CYS A 130 -13.29 26.08 -8.25
C CYS A 130 -13.51 26.05 -6.74
N THR A 131 -13.05 27.09 -6.03
CA THR A 131 -13.31 27.24 -4.60
C THR A 131 -13.65 28.69 -4.29
N LYS A 132 -14.43 28.94 -3.24
CA LYS A 132 -14.79 30.30 -2.85
C LYS A 132 -14.91 30.44 -1.34
N SER A 133 -14.50 31.60 -0.84
CA SER A 133 -14.64 31.93 0.58
C SER A 133 -14.81 33.40 0.81
N LEU A 134 -15.48 33.69 1.92
CA LEU A 134 -15.49 35.01 2.52
C LEU A 134 -14.37 35.10 3.54
N ILE A 135 -13.65 36.21 3.51
CA ILE A 135 -12.74 36.56 4.59
C ILE A 135 -13.59 36.88 5.81
N LYS A 136 -13.29 36.21 6.92
CA LYS A 136 -13.99 36.38 8.19
C LYS A 136 -12.98 36.66 9.29
N ASP A 137 -13.42 37.38 10.32
CA ASP A 137 -12.65 37.49 11.56
C ASP A 137 -12.70 36.17 12.36
N GLN A 138 -11.95 36.12 13.47
CA GLN A 138 -11.93 34.97 14.39
C GLN A 138 -13.29 34.61 15.01
N ASN A 139 -14.28 35.52 14.95
CA ASN A 139 -15.63 35.30 15.44
C ASN A 139 -16.61 34.89 14.30
N GLY A 140 -16.13 34.77 13.07
CA GLY A 140 -16.92 34.42 11.89
C GLY A 140 -17.63 35.60 11.23
N ASN A 141 -17.38 36.84 11.65
CA ASN A 141 -17.98 38.03 11.03
C ASN A 141 -17.31 38.34 9.68
N PRO A 142 -18.07 38.71 8.63
CA PRO A 142 -17.51 39.13 7.36
C PRO A 142 -16.51 40.28 7.53
N LEU A 143 -15.41 40.19 6.80
CA LEU A 143 -14.28 41.10 6.91
C LEU A 143 -13.82 41.53 5.51
N SER A 144 -13.30 42.75 5.39
CA SER A 144 -12.66 43.20 4.16
C SER A 144 -11.30 43.82 4.44
N ILE A 145 -10.38 43.59 3.50
CA ILE A 145 -9.03 44.13 3.46
C ILE A 145 -8.97 45.11 2.30
N ILE A 146 -8.73 46.39 2.60
CA ILE A 146 -8.51 47.40 1.57
C ILE A 146 -7.03 47.39 1.19
N LYS A 147 -6.72 47.19 -0.09
CA LYS A 147 -5.35 47.24 -0.60
C LYS A 147 -4.87 48.69 -0.67
N LEU A 148 -3.89 49.05 0.16
CA LEU A 148 -3.31 50.39 0.19
C LEU A 148 -2.05 50.51 -0.69
N VAL A 149 -1.69 51.76 -1.02
CA VAL A 149 -0.55 52.10 -1.89
C VAL A 149 0.81 51.79 -1.27
N ASP A 150 0.89 51.81 0.06
CA ASP A 150 2.09 51.53 0.84
C ASP A 150 2.14 50.06 1.31
N GLN A 151 1.24 49.21 0.80
CA GLN A 151 1.15 47.81 1.18
C GLN A 151 1.29 46.89 -0.02
N VAL A 152 1.93 45.75 0.21
CA VAL A 152 1.77 44.55 -0.63
C VAL A 152 0.81 43.60 0.05
N VAL A 153 0.05 42.83 -0.74
CA VAL A 153 -0.85 41.80 -0.23
C VAL A 153 -0.45 40.46 -0.82
N ASP A 154 -0.04 39.55 0.04
CA ASP A 154 0.22 38.15 -0.29
C ASP A 154 -1.02 37.32 0.00
N ILE A 155 -1.47 36.51 -0.95
CA ILE A 155 -2.56 35.55 -0.75
C ILE A 155 -1.99 34.16 -0.99
N PHE A 156 -1.89 33.37 0.09
CA PHE A 156 -1.42 31.99 0.05
C PHE A 156 -2.63 31.07 0.06
N GLY A 157 -2.80 30.26 -0.97
CA GLY A 157 -3.79 29.19 -1.00
C GLY A 157 -3.16 27.88 -0.57
N THR A 158 -3.80 27.17 0.36
CA THR A 158 -3.42 25.81 0.74
C THR A 158 -4.57 24.86 0.54
N PHE A 159 -4.35 23.84 -0.29
CA PHE A 159 -5.29 22.75 -0.56
C PHE A 159 -4.82 21.48 0.12
N TYR A 160 -5.76 20.69 0.64
CA TYR A 160 -5.48 19.48 1.39
C TYR A 160 -6.31 18.31 0.88
N VAL A 161 -5.65 17.16 0.80
CA VAL A 161 -6.26 15.87 0.50
C VAL A 161 -5.97 14.94 1.66
N ARG A 162 -7.02 14.38 2.26
CA ARG A 162 -6.95 13.49 3.42
C ARG A 162 -7.41 12.10 3.02
N ILE A 163 -6.52 11.14 3.14
CA ILE A 163 -6.75 9.74 2.76
C ILE A 163 -6.64 8.89 4.03
N PRO A 164 -7.59 7.99 4.31
CA PRO A 164 -7.50 7.11 5.46
C PRO A 164 -6.34 6.11 5.27
N LEU A 165 -5.47 6.01 6.28
CA LEU A 165 -4.35 5.05 6.28
C LEU A 165 -4.66 3.76 7.06
N THR A 166 -5.80 3.68 7.73
CA THR A 166 -6.13 2.57 8.63
C THR A 166 -7.28 1.73 8.11
N GLY A 167 -7.22 0.43 8.41
CA GLY A 167 -8.23 -0.56 8.07
C GLY A 167 -7.80 -1.50 6.94
N ALA A 168 -8.71 -2.38 6.54
CA ALA A 168 -8.45 -3.40 5.53
C ALA A 168 -8.20 -2.85 4.11
N VAL A 169 -8.34 -1.53 3.92
CA VAL A 169 -7.82 -0.81 2.76
C VAL A 169 -6.93 0.31 3.26
N ARG A 170 -5.68 0.34 2.81
CA ARG A 170 -4.68 1.33 3.20
C ARG A 170 -3.93 1.86 1.98
N PHE A 171 -3.34 3.04 2.14
CA PHE A 171 -2.42 3.62 1.17
C PHE A 171 -0.99 3.53 1.72
N THR A 172 -0.06 3.07 0.89
CA THR A 172 1.32 2.73 1.33
C THR A 172 2.25 3.94 1.36
N GLY A 173 1.93 4.97 0.58
CA GLY A 173 2.82 6.11 0.40
C GLY A 173 4.18 5.75 -0.20
N TYR A 174 4.27 4.72 -1.06
CA TYR A 174 5.44 4.43 -1.89
C TYR A 174 5.16 4.80 -3.36
N GLY A 175 6.16 5.30 -4.09
CA GLY A 175 6.03 5.63 -5.52
C GLY A 175 5.37 6.97 -5.84
N PHE A 176 5.55 7.99 -4.99
CA PHE A 176 4.94 9.33 -5.16
C PHE A 176 5.37 10.11 -6.41
N THR A 177 6.32 9.60 -7.18
CA THR A 177 6.90 10.30 -8.32
C THR A 177 6.13 10.07 -9.63
N SER A 178 5.16 9.14 -9.66
CA SER A 178 4.53 8.68 -10.92
C SER A 178 3.27 7.80 -10.73
N ALA A 179 2.49 7.97 -9.66
CA ALA A 179 1.36 7.06 -9.37
C ALA A 179 0.00 7.60 -9.83
N ASN A 180 -0.64 7.02 -10.85
CA ASN A 180 -1.87 7.54 -11.49
C ASN A 180 -3.04 7.88 -10.54
N ILE A 181 -3.32 7.07 -9.50
CA ILE A 181 -4.40 7.41 -8.54
C ILE A 181 -4.01 8.55 -7.63
N LEU A 182 -2.76 8.58 -7.17
CA LEU A 182 -2.33 9.65 -6.30
C LEU A 182 -2.12 10.91 -7.13
N ASN A 183 -1.57 10.85 -8.34
CA ASN A 183 -1.51 11.94 -9.31
C ASN A 183 -2.89 12.50 -9.62
N ARG A 184 -3.91 11.66 -9.73
CA ARG A 184 -5.29 12.14 -9.86
C ARG A 184 -5.75 12.81 -8.56
N LEU A 185 -5.55 12.16 -7.41
CA LEU A 185 -5.90 12.69 -6.08
C LEU A 185 -5.09 13.92 -5.68
N THR A 186 -3.92 14.14 -6.29
CA THR A 186 -2.94 15.19 -5.98
C THR A 186 -2.70 16.11 -7.15
N PHE A 187 -3.51 16.05 -8.20
CA PHE A 187 -3.44 17.00 -9.31
C PHE A 187 -2.02 16.96 -9.94
N GLN A 188 -1.65 15.90 -10.66
CA GLN A 188 -0.33 15.80 -11.32
C GLN A 188 -0.35 15.14 -12.71
N SER A 189 -1.37 14.33 -13.06
CA SER A 189 -1.54 13.80 -14.42
C SER A 189 -2.99 13.40 -14.74
N SER A 190 -3.31 13.37 -16.03
CA SER A 190 -4.62 13.01 -16.61
C SER A 190 -4.71 11.56 -17.10
N THR A 191 -3.67 10.75 -16.97
CA THR A 191 -3.66 9.37 -17.49
C THR A 191 -4.59 8.45 -16.69
N SER A 192 -5.54 7.84 -17.39
CA SER A 192 -6.65 7.02 -16.89
C SER A 192 -6.30 5.59 -16.51
N ASP A 193 -5.04 5.17 -16.71
CA ASP A 193 -4.66 3.76 -16.63
C ASP A 193 -4.24 3.41 -15.21
N PHE A 194 -5.22 2.94 -14.43
CA PHE A 194 -4.93 2.28 -13.16
C PHE A 194 -4.43 0.88 -13.46
N ASN A 195 -3.23 0.52 -13.02
CA ASN A 195 -2.84 -0.87 -13.03
C ASN A 195 -3.37 -1.53 -11.74
N VAL A 196 -4.21 -2.56 -11.89
CA VAL A 196 -4.78 -3.28 -10.76
C VAL A 196 -4.26 -4.71 -10.75
N GLN A 197 -3.81 -5.17 -9.59
CA GLN A 197 -3.28 -6.52 -9.42
C GLN A 197 -3.87 -7.23 -8.21
N PHE A 198 -4.04 -8.54 -8.31
CA PHE A 198 -4.10 -9.39 -7.12
C PHE A 198 -2.73 -9.99 -6.82
N ARG A 199 -2.41 -10.17 -5.53
CA ARG A 199 -1.17 -10.79 -5.05
C ARG A 199 -1.48 -11.92 -4.06
N ASN A 200 -0.57 -12.89 -3.99
CA ASN A 200 -0.65 -14.04 -3.07
C ASN A 200 0.12 -13.85 -1.75
N MET A 201 0.78 -12.70 -1.56
CA MET A 201 1.57 -12.39 -0.36
C MET A 201 1.20 -11.00 0.15
N GLU A 202 1.33 -10.78 1.46
CA GLU A 202 1.22 -9.46 2.06
C GLU A 202 2.45 -8.62 1.69
N ALA A 203 2.26 -7.38 1.25
CA ALA A 203 3.36 -6.47 1.00
C ALA A 203 4.00 -6.05 2.33
N ASN A 204 5.26 -6.43 2.55
CA ASN A 204 6.00 -5.95 3.71
C ASN A 204 6.47 -4.51 3.43
N GLU A 205 5.91 -3.54 4.14
CA GLU A 205 6.07 -2.11 3.83
C GLU A 205 7.46 -1.55 4.19
N ALA A 206 8.30 -2.31 4.90
CA ALA A 206 9.51 -1.79 5.52
C ALA A 206 10.68 -1.55 4.53
N ASP A 207 10.81 -2.32 3.44
CA ASP A 207 12.13 -2.44 2.76
C ASP A 207 12.21 -2.06 1.29
N GLY A 208 11.13 -1.60 0.63
CA GLY A 208 11.21 -1.13 -0.76
C GLY A 208 11.84 -2.14 -1.74
N GLY A 209 11.88 -3.42 -1.37
CA GLY A 209 12.52 -4.48 -2.12
C GLY A 209 11.63 -4.98 -3.26
N VAL A 210 12.25 -5.40 -4.35
CA VAL A 210 11.60 -6.13 -5.44
C VAL A 210 11.19 -7.49 -4.88
N TYR A 211 9.93 -7.61 -4.45
CA TYR A 211 9.36 -8.89 -4.00
C TYR A 211 9.00 -9.76 -5.21
N ASP A 212 9.37 -11.05 -5.19
CA ASP A 212 8.94 -12.03 -6.20
C ASP A 212 7.53 -12.53 -5.84
N TYR A 213 6.53 -11.65 -5.98
CA TYR A 213 5.12 -12.01 -5.80
C TYR A 213 4.54 -12.50 -7.13
N LYS A 214 3.71 -13.55 -7.08
CA LYS A 214 2.86 -13.87 -8.25
C LYS A 214 1.74 -12.84 -8.28
N SER A 215 1.68 -12.05 -9.34
CA SER A 215 0.56 -11.15 -9.60
C SER A 215 -0.17 -11.50 -10.88
N VAL A 216 -1.40 -11.02 -10.95
CA VAL A 216 -2.15 -10.98 -12.19
C VAL A 216 -2.67 -9.57 -12.40
N ASN A 217 -2.29 -8.94 -13.51
CA ASN A 217 -2.88 -7.68 -13.95
C ASN A 217 -4.34 -7.90 -14.33
N ILE A 218 -5.18 -6.94 -14.01
CA ILE A 218 -6.61 -7.03 -14.22
C ILE A 218 -7.07 -5.84 -15.03
N ASP A 219 -7.76 -6.14 -16.12
CA ASP A 219 -8.44 -5.11 -16.88
C ASP A 219 -9.46 -4.43 -15.97
N ASN A 220 -9.46 -3.11 -16.01
CA ASN A 220 -10.35 -2.29 -15.21
C ASN A 220 -10.94 -1.18 -16.07
N SER A 221 -12.01 -0.60 -15.56
CA SER A 221 -12.67 0.56 -16.12
C SER A 221 -12.99 1.52 -14.99
N VAL A 222 -12.99 2.81 -15.32
CA VAL A 222 -13.20 3.87 -14.33
C VAL A 222 -14.41 4.66 -14.76
N THR A 223 -15.35 4.82 -13.84
CA THR A 223 -16.50 5.69 -14.03
C THR A 223 -16.43 6.82 -13.01
N TYR A 224 -16.65 8.03 -13.49
CA TYR A 224 -16.66 9.23 -12.67
C TYR A 224 -18.09 9.77 -12.55
N ASP A 225 -18.44 10.23 -11.35
CA ASP A 225 -19.76 10.75 -11.01
C ASP A 225 -19.56 12.05 -10.21
N PRO A 226 -19.39 13.20 -10.91
CA PRO A 226 -19.20 14.50 -10.28
C PRO A 226 -20.35 14.88 -9.35
N THR A 227 -21.59 14.56 -9.73
CA THR A 227 -22.80 14.89 -8.98
C THR A 227 -22.79 14.24 -7.59
N ASN A 228 -22.40 12.96 -7.52
CA ASN A 228 -22.30 12.25 -6.25
C ASN A 228 -20.87 12.29 -5.65
N LYS A 229 -19.96 13.09 -6.23
CA LYS A 229 -18.57 13.23 -5.81
C LYS A 229 -17.90 11.87 -5.66
N LYS A 230 -18.05 11.02 -6.67
CA LYS A 230 -17.65 9.61 -6.62
C LYS A 230 -16.82 9.20 -7.81
N MET A 231 -15.81 8.37 -7.56
CA MET A 231 -15.09 7.60 -8.58
C MET A 231 -15.31 6.11 -8.30
N THR A 232 -15.49 5.31 -9.36
CA THR A 232 -15.63 3.86 -9.23
C THR A 232 -14.71 3.16 -10.22
N ILE A 233 -13.80 2.36 -9.69
CA ILE A 233 -12.92 1.48 -10.46
C ILE A 233 -13.58 0.10 -10.46
N THR A 234 -14.01 -0.37 -11.63
CA THR A 234 -14.61 -1.69 -11.83
C THR A 234 -13.61 -2.61 -12.47
N LEU A 235 -13.36 -3.76 -11.84
CA LEU A 235 -12.44 -4.78 -12.34
C LEU A 235 -13.20 -5.83 -13.15
N SER A 236 -12.54 -6.33 -14.18
CA SER A 236 -12.99 -7.49 -14.94
C SER A 236 -13.13 -8.74 -14.05
N ASP A 237 -14.04 -9.63 -14.44
CA ASP A 237 -14.23 -10.91 -13.78
C ASP A 237 -12.98 -11.79 -13.94
N LEU A 238 -12.50 -12.36 -12.84
CA LEU A 238 -11.41 -13.32 -12.91
C LEU A 238 -11.97 -14.73 -13.17
N SER A 239 -11.79 -15.21 -14.39
CA SER A 239 -12.08 -16.61 -14.78
C SER A 239 -11.41 -17.61 -13.84
N SER A 240 -11.92 -18.84 -13.73
CA SER A 240 -11.36 -19.89 -12.85
C SER A 240 -9.88 -20.22 -13.13
N SER A 241 -9.39 -19.98 -14.35
CA SER A 241 -7.97 -20.17 -14.72
C SER A 241 -7.06 -18.98 -14.36
N THR A 242 -7.62 -17.79 -14.10
CA THR A 242 -6.84 -16.54 -13.93
C THR A 242 -6.64 -16.18 -12.46
N GLY A 243 -5.40 -16.13 -11.98
CA GLY A 243 -5.09 -15.79 -10.58
C GLY A 243 -5.19 -16.98 -9.61
N ASN A 244 -5.04 -18.22 -10.09
CA ASN A 244 -4.88 -19.40 -9.23
C ASN A 244 -3.42 -19.51 -8.75
N ILE A 245 -3.01 -18.59 -7.87
CA ILE A 245 -1.62 -18.37 -7.45
C ILE A 245 -1.34 -18.83 -6.02
N GLY A 246 -2.08 -19.83 -5.52
CA GLY A 246 -1.99 -20.31 -4.13
C GLY A 246 -2.86 -19.52 -3.14
N GLY A 247 -3.86 -18.79 -3.65
CA GLY A 247 -4.79 -17.96 -2.89
C GLY A 247 -4.44 -16.47 -2.94
N LEU A 248 -5.46 -15.60 -2.98
CA LEU A 248 -5.30 -14.15 -3.08
C LEU A 248 -5.36 -13.50 -1.69
N LYS A 249 -4.34 -12.72 -1.36
CA LYS A 249 -4.21 -12.02 -0.07
C LYS A 249 -4.35 -10.51 -0.19
N GLU A 250 -4.04 -9.96 -1.36
CA GLU A 250 -4.12 -8.51 -1.55
C GLU A 250 -4.72 -8.18 -2.92
N LEU A 251 -5.49 -7.09 -2.94
CA LEU A 251 -5.84 -6.35 -4.14
C LEU A 251 -5.09 -5.03 -4.10
N CYS A 252 -4.23 -4.80 -5.08
CA CYS A 252 -3.38 -3.62 -5.16
C CYS A 252 -3.77 -2.74 -6.35
N LEU A 253 -3.82 -1.43 -6.12
CA LEU A 253 -3.72 -0.43 -7.18
C LEU A 253 -2.27 0.02 -7.26
N LEU A 254 -1.67 -0.09 -8.44
CA LEU A 254 -0.27 0.24 -8.67
C LEU A 254 -0.08 1.60 -9.33
N GLY A 255 1.05 2.23 -9.04
CA GLY A 255 1.62 3.32 -9.84
C GLY A 255 2.53 2.81 -10.96
N ASP A 256 3.13 3.73 -11.71
CA ASP A 256 3.93 3.41 -12.92
C ASP A 256 5.17 2.54 -12.62
N ASP A 257 5.74 2.63 -11.41
CA ASP A 257 6.91 1.85 -10.98
C ASP A 257 6.55 0.46 -10.40
N SER A 258 5.33 -0.04 -10.63
CA SER A 258 4.82 -1.30 -10.06
C SER A 258 4.73 -1.33 -8.52
N MET A 259 4.86 -0.16 -7.89
CA MET A 259 4.67 0.02 -6.46
C MET A 259 3.18 0.13 -6.14
N ALA A 260 2.72 -0.62 -5.14
CA ALA A 260 1.33 -0.56 -4.70
C ALA A 260 1.08 0.76 -4.00
N VAL A 261 0.13 1.55 -4.49
CA VAL A 261 -0.28 2.86 -3.93
C VAL A 261 -1.42 2.67 -2.95
N MET A 262 -2.33 1.76 -3.27
CA MET A 262 -3.42 1.32 -2.41
C MET A 262 -3.38 -0.20 -2.31
N ILE A 263 -3.56 -0.73 -1.10
CA ILE A 263 -3.66 -2.15 -0.82
C ILE A 263 -4.97 -2.40 -0.09
N ALA A 264 -5.73 -3.38 -0.56
CA ALA A 264 -6.82 -3.99 0.17
C ALA A 264 -6.43 -5.41 0.58
N GLU A 265 -6.33 -5.67 1.88
CA GLU A 265 -6.04 -7.01 2.42
C GLU A 265 -7.27 -7.89 2.29
N LEU A 266 -7.10 -9.14 1.89
CA LEU A 266 -8.17 -10.11 1.65
C LEU A 266 -7.97 -11.30 2.60
N PRO A 267 -9.04 -11.85 3.18
CA PRO A 267 -10.45 -11.49 2.98
C PRO A 267 -10.88 -10.20 3.72
N VAL A 268 -11.77 -9.40 3.11
CA VAL A 268 -12.45 -8.26 3.76
C VAL A 268 -13.94 -8.55 4.00
N THR A 269 -14.60 -7.75 4.84
CA THR A 269 -16.07 -7.75 4.95
C THR A 269 -16.71 -7.66 3.55
N ASN A 270 -17.64 -8.58 3.25
CA ASN A 270 -18.27 -8.82 1.92
C ASN A 270 -17.39 -9.52 0.87
N PHE A 271 -16.20 -9.98 1.26
CA PHE A 271 -15.31 -10.79 0.44
C PHE A 271 -14.60 -11.82 1.35
N SER A 272 -15.39 -12.76 1.87
CA SER A 272 -14.92 -13.87 2.68
C SER A 272 -14.84 -15.14 1.85
N GLN A 273 -13.74 -15.87 1.96
CA GLN A 273 -13.67 -17.23 1.44
C GLN A 273 -14.52 -18.14 2.33
N PRO A 274 -15.53 -18.86 1.79
CA PRO A 274 -16.19 -19.91 2.55
C PRO A 274 -15.17 -21.01 2.89
N ALA A 275 -15.47 -21.77 3.95
CA ALA A 275 -14.67 -22.95 4.25
C ALA A 275 -14.57 -23.85 3.02
N ILE A 276 -13.36 -24.31 2.74
CA ILE A 276 -13.11 -25.35 1.75
C ILE A 276 -13.61 -26.64 2.38
N ILE A 277 -14.53 -27.32 1.71
CA ILE A 277 -15.18 -28.53 2.22
C ILE A 277 -14.62 -29.75 1.49
N LYS A 278 -14.07 -30.70 2.24
CA LYS A 278 -13.57 -31.99 1.75
C LYS A 278 -12.65 -31.89 0.52
N GLU A 279 -11.68 -30.98 0.56
CA GLU A 279 -10.59 -30.96 -0.41
C GLU A 279 -9.84 -32.30 -0.37
N SER A 280 -9.59 -32.91 -1.54
CA SER A 280 -8.74 -34.10 -1.62
C SER A 280 -7.29 -33.72 -1.35
N VAL A 281 -6.74 -34.19 -0.22
CA VAL A 281 -5.36 -33.90 0.21
C VAL A 281 -4.42 -35.10 0.07
N GLY A 282 -4.97 -36.26 -0.30
CA GLY A 282 -4.17 -37.44 -0.65
C GLY A 282 -4.95 -38.75 -0.64
N THR A 283 -4.21 -39.83 -0.81
CA THR A 283 -4.67 -41.21 -0.61
C THR A 283 -3.77 -41.85 0.43
N GLY A 284 -4.34 -42.64 1.34
CA GLY A 284 -3.58 -43.40 2.31
C GLY A 284 -2.66 -44.41 1.62
N ASP A 285 -1.49 -44.64 2.21
CA ASP A 285 -0.51 -45.63 1.77
C ASP A 285 -0.11 -46.60 2.91
N GLY A 286 -0.80 -46.51 4.06
CA GLY A 286 -0.52 -47.28 5.27
C GLY A 286 0.67 -46.79 6.10
N SER A 287 1.37 -45.72 5.70
CA SER A 287 2.60 -45.26 6.34
C SER A 287 2.71 -43.74 6.53
N ASN A 288 2.23 -42.95 5.58
CA ASN A 288 2.26 -41.50 5.61
C ASN A 288 1.10 -40.95 6.47
N LYS A 289 1.44 -39.99 7.33
CA LYS A 289 0.49 -39.30 8.21
C LYS A 289 0.26 -37.85 7.82
N LYS A 290 1.06 -37.34 6.89
CA LYS A 290 1.19 -35.90 6.65
C LYS A 290 0.54 -35.53 5.33
N PHE A 291 -0.34 -34.54 5.36
CA PHE A 291 -1.16 -34.13 4.22
C PHE A 291 -1.09 -32.62 3.99
N SER A 292 -1.16 -32.22 2.73
CA SER A 292 -1.01 -30.83 2.28
C SER A 292 -2.27 -30.36 1.57
N CYS A 293 -2.73 -29.16 1.92
CA CYS A 293 -3.80 -28.45 1.21
C CYS A 293 -3.28 -27.74 -0.04
N ALA A 294 -4.13 -27.51 -1.04
CA ALA A 294 -3.75 -26.75 -2.24
C ALA A 294 -3.67 -25.24 -1.97
N PHE A 295 -4.39 -24.74 -0.95
CA PHE A 295 -4.35 -23.34 -0.53
C PHE A 295 -3.57 -23.22 0.78
N GLY A 296 -2.33 -22.74 0.67
CA GLY A 296 -1.46 -22.54 1.83
C GLY A 296 -2.01 -21.43 2.71
N ASN A 297 -2.02 -21.65 4.02
CA ASN A 297 -2.51 -20.80 5.12
C ASN A 297 -3.93 -21.12 5.62
N VAL A 298 -4.05 -22.18 6.42
CA VAL A 298 -5.26 -22.53 7.16
C VAL A 298 -5.44 -21.60 8.35
N LYS A 299 -6.60 -20.96 8.54
CA LYS A 299 -6.85 -20.12 9.72
C LYS A 299 -6.77 -20.94 11.01
N ASP A 300 -6.05 -20.42 11.99
CA ASP A 300 -6.06 -20.93 13.36
C ASP A 300 -7.33 -20.47 14.10
N ASN A 301 -8.46 -21.04 13.72
CA ASN A 301 -9.76 -20.76 14.34
C ASN A 301 -10.52 -22.04 14.74
N GLY A 302 -9.83 -23.18 14.76
CA GLY A 302 -10.39 -24.48 15.13
C GLY A 302 -11.37 -25.08 14.11
N THR A 303 -11.47 -24.53 12.89
CA THR A 303 -12.37 -25.07 11.85
C THR A 303 -11.77 -26.19 11.02
N ALA A 304 -10.45 -26.37 11.09
CA ALA A 304 -9.73 -27.40 10.34
C ALA A 304 -10.09 -28.81 10.84
N LYS A 305 -10.44 -29.69 9.91
CA LYS A 305 -10.86 -31.09 10.16
C LYS A 305 -10.30 -32.00 9.07
N LEU A 306 -9.75 -33.13 9.45
CA LEU A 306 -9.24 -34.17 8.54
C LEU A 306 -10.25 -35.32 8.49
N TYR A 307 -10.44 -35.90 7.31
CA TYR A 307 -11.34 -37.03 7.10
C TYR A 307 -10.64 -38.15 6.34
N VAL A 308 -10.93 -39.39 6.73
CA VAL A 308 -10.53 -40.60 6.03
C VAL A 308 -11.80 -41.35 5.64
N ASN A 309 -12.01 -41.57 4.34
CA ASN A 309 -13.24 -42.15 3.80
C ASN A 309 -14.51 -41.48 4.35
N ASP A 310 -14.54 -40.14 4.33
CA ASP A 310 -15.62 -39.29 4.85
C ASP A 310 -15.86 -39.33 6.37
N VAL A 311 -15.02 -40.02 7.15
CA VAL A 311 -15.08 -40.05 8.62
C VAL A 311 -14.04 -39.10 9.20
N GLU A 312 -14.46 -38.17 10.05
CA GLU A 312 -13.55 -37.25 10.74
C GLU A 312 -12.58 -38.02 11.64
N VAL A 313 -11.30 -37.68 11.57
CA VAL A 313 -10.23 -38.29 12.37
C VAL A 313 -9.48 -37.23 13.16
N ASP A 314 -8.94 -37.62 14.31
CA ASP A 314 -8.07 -36.77 15.10
C ASP A 314 -6.77 -36.47 14.32
N ALA A 315 -6.42 -35.19 14.29
CA ALA A 315 -5.23 -34.69 13.62
C ALA A 315 -4.73 -33.41 14.29
N SER A 316 -3.43 -33.18 14.17
CA SER A 316 -2.84 -31.88 14.46
C SER A 316 -2.73 -31.05 13.18
N PHE A 317 -2.92 -29.75 13.30
CA PHE A 317 -2.97 -28.83 12.16
C PHE A 317 -1.89 -27.76 12.26
N VAL A 318 -1.36 -27.38 11.11
CA VAL A 318 -0.36 -26.30 10.97
C VAL A 318 -1.01 -25.15 10.21
N TYR A 319 -1.20 -24.03 10.90
CA TYR A 319 -2.07 -22.93 10.47
C TYR A 319 -1.35 -21.79 9.72
N SER A 320 -0.06 -21.59 9.95
CA SER A 320 0.70 -20.53 9.29
C SER A 320 2.06 -21.00 8.82
N ILE A 321 2.34 -20.79 7.53
CA ILE A 321 3.70 -20.51 7.10
C ILE A 321 3.66 -19.07 6.60
N GLY A 322 4.33 -18.17 7.32
CA GLY A 322 4.54 -16.80 6.85
C GLY A 322 5.04 -16.81 5.40
N ALA A 323 4.65 -15.82 4.62
CA ALA A 323 4.88 -15.70 3.17
C ALA A 323 6.16 -16.41 2.65
N LEU A 324 5.98 -17.30 1.67
CA LEU A 324 7.07 -17.98 0.99
C LEU A 324 7.48 -17.19 -0.26
N ASP A 325 8.54 -16.40 -0.14
CA ASP A 325 9.27 -15.81 -1.27
C ASP A 325 10.13 -16.90 -1.94
N LEU A 326 10.05 -16.99 -3.27
CA LEU A 326 10.63 -18.05 -4.09
C LEU A 326 12.01 -17.72 -4.67
N ALA A 327 12.54 -16.51 -4.46
CA ALA A 327 13.80 -16.13 -5.11
C ALA A 327 15.07 -16.28 -4.24
N GLN A 328 15.03 -16.11 -2.91
CA GLN A 328 16.26 -16.10 -2.11
C GLN A 328 16.07 -16.65 -0.67
N LEU A 329 16.47 -17.90 -0.43
CA LEU A 329 17.04 -18.42 0.82
C LEU A 329 16.30 -18.35 2.19
N GLY A 330 15.16 -17.67 2.35
CA GLY A 330 14.76 -17.14 3.67
C GLY A 330 13.60 -17.72 4.51
N PRO A 331 12.81 -18.76 4.15
CA PRO A 331 11.57 -19.04 4.91
C PRO A 331 11.72 -20.04 6.06
N ALA A 332 12.74 -20.89 6.04
CA ALA A 332 13.07 -21.76 7.16
C ALA A 332 14.13 -21.13 8.05
N LEU A 333 14.99 -20.24 7.52
CA LEU A 333 16.21 -19.79 8.18
C LEU A 333 16.20 -18.29 8.47
N LYS A 334 16.03 -17.94 9.74
CA LYS A 334 16.18 -16.59 10.27
C LYS A 334 17.66 -16.27 10.48
N VAL A 335 18.15 -15.19 9.89
CA VAL A 335 19.50 -14.69 10.19
C VAL A 335 19.51 -14.12 11.60
N ILE A 336 20.30 -14.70 12.51
CA ILE A 336 20.40 -14.23 13.90
C ILE A 336 21.52 -13.21 14.07
N SER A 337 22.58 -13.30 13.26
CA SER A 337 23.72 -12.40 13.34
C SER A 337 24.25 -12.10 11.95
N PHE A 338 24.31 -10.81 11.63
CA PHE A 338 25.00 -10.26 10.46
C PHE A 338 25.84 -9.07 10.90
N ASP A 339 27.12 -9.03 10.53
CA ASP A 339 27.94 -7.83 10.62
C ASP A 339 28.26 -7.36 9.20
N PRO A 340 27.78 -6.18 8.78
CA PRO A 340 28.05 -5.65 7.45
C PRO A 340 29.51 -5.20 7.25
N ASP A 341 30.28 -4.98 8.33
CA ASP A 341 31.53 -4.21 8.27
C ASP A 341 32.81 -4.95 8.73
N SER A 342 32.74 -6.24 9.08
CA SER A 342 33.93 -6.97 9.56
C SER A 342 34.19 -8.29 8.82
N ASN A 343 35.42 -8.44 8.31
CA ASN A 343 35.88 -9.59 7.52
C ASN A 343 36.07 -10.90 8.32
N ILE A 344 35.61 -11.02 9.57
CA ILE A 344 36.01 -12.15 10.47
C ILE A 344 34.90 -12.64 11.43
N HIS A 345 33.60 -12.56 11.09
CA HIS A 345 32.55 -13.06 11.99
C HIS A 345 31.61 -14.10 11.36
N PRO A 346 31.14 -15.09 12.15
CA PRO A 346 30.25 -16.13 11.66
C PRO A 346 28.85 -15.62 11.34
N MET A 347 28.29 -16.13 10.25
CA MET A 347 26.85 -16.02 9.98
C MET A 347 26.12 -17.11 10.76
N ILE A 348 25.23 -16.72 11.68
CA ILE A 348 24.33 -17.66 12.37
C ILE A 348 22.95 -17.58 11.73
N LEU A 349 22.44 -18.73 11.33
CA LEU A 349 21.12 -18.96 10.78
C LEU A 349 20.32 -19.82 11.75
N GLU A 350 19.06 -19.49 12.01
CA GLU A 350 18.12 -20.29 12.78
C GLU A 350 17.10 -20.91 11.85
N ASN A 351 17.12 -22.22 11.70
CA ASN A 351 16.04 -22.98 11.09
C ASN A 351 14.82 -22.96 12.02
N VAL A 352 13.95 -21.94 11.88
CA VAL A 352 12.70 -21.79 12.63
C VAL A 352 11.67 -22.89 12.31
N CYS A 353 11.95 -23.73 11.31
CA CYS A 353 11.13 -24.85 10.89
C CYS A 353 11.90 -26.17 10.95
N ASN A 354 12.88 -26.33 11.84
CA ASN A 354 13.76 -27.51 11.89
C ASN A 354 13.04 -28.85 12.14
N ASP A 355 11.83 -28.81 12.69
CA ASP A 355 10.95 -29.98 12.84
C ASP A 355 10.24 -30.39 11.53
N MET A 356 10.28 -29.53 10.51
CA MET A 356 9.51 -29.66 9.26
C MET A 356 10.39 -29.59 8.00
N LEU A 357 11.49 -28.82 8.04
CA LEU A 357 12.36 -28.54 6.91
C LEU A 357 13.81 -28.87 7.26
N SER A 358 14.42 -29.68 6.39
CA SER A 358 15.78 -30.14 6.51
C SER A 358 16.72 -29.29 5.66
N VAL A 359 17.86 -28.89 6.22
CA VAL A 359 19.00 -28.33 5.48
C VAL A 359 19.82 -29.52 4.97
N THR A 360 19.58 -29.92 3.72
CA THR A 360 20.19 -31.13 3.15
C THR A 360 21.52 -30.87 2.48
N ASP A 361 21.67 -29.71 1.86
CA ASP A 361 22.81 -29.39 1.01
C ASP A 361 23.23 -27.94 1.18
N VAL A 362 24.52 -27.70 1.06
CA VAL A 362 25.14 -26.36 1.11
C VAL A 362 26.02 -26.19 -0.11
N ILE A 363 25.92 -25.04 -0.75
CA ILE A 363 26.81 -24.66 -1.84
C ILE A 363 27.74 -23.59 -1.30
N GLY A 364 29.04 -23.73 -1.55
CA GLY A 364 30.01 -22.74 -1.12
C GLY A 364 31.46 -23.17 -1.35
N ARG A 365 32.39 -22.27 -1.05
CA ARG A 365 33.83 -22.54 -0.96
C ARG A 365 34.35 -21.96 0.35
N ARG A 366 35.43 -22.54 0.91
CA ARG A 366 36.22 -21.95 2.01
C ARG A 366 35.44 -21.65 3.31
N TYR A 367 34.57 -22.56 3.73
CA TYR A 367 33.81 -22.39 4.97
C TYR A 367 33.97 -23.57 5.92
N ILE A 368 33.77 -23.31 7.21
CA ILE A 368 33.50 -24.33 8.22
C ILE A 368 32.06 -24.13 8.66
N MET A 369 31.25 -25.18 8.54
CA MET A 369 29.87 -25.15 8.98
C MET A 369 29.70 -25.93 10.27
N TYR A 370 28.90 -25.37 11.16
CA TYR A 370 28.49 -25.97 12.42
C TYR A 370 26.96 -26.04 12.47
N SER A 371 26.45 -27.01 13.24
CA SER A 371 25.05 -27.09 13.60
C SER A 371 24.88 -27.11 15.12
N SER A 372 23.72 -26.67 15.61
CA SER A 372 23.36 -26.63 17.02
C SER A 372 21.84 -26.71 17.19
N ASP A 373 21.36 -27.24 18.32
CA ASP A 373 19.94 -27.21 18.69
C ASP A 373 19.60 -26.04 19.62
N ASP A 374 20.60 -25.49 20.33
CA ASP A 374 20.45 -24.53 21.43
C ASP A 374 21.18 -23.19 21.19
N CYS A 375 21.95 -23.08 20.11
CA CYS A 375 22.83 -21.96 19.78
C CYS A 375 24.03 -21.78 20.75
N GLU A 376 24.22 -22.67 21.72
CA GLU A 376 25.28 -22.65 22.72
C GLU A 376 26.35 -23.73 22.42
N THR A 377 25.91 -24.94 22.09
CA THR A 377 26.76 -26.09 21.78
C THR A 377 26.84 -26.32 20.28
N TRP A 378 28.05 -26.33 19.71
CA TRP A 378 28.26 -26.37 18.26
C TRP A 378 29.03 -27.61 17.83
N THR A 379 28.44 -28.39 16.93
CA THR A 379 29.10 -29.50 16.26
C THR A 379 29.54 -29.06 14.87
N GLN A 380 30.81 -29.25 14.52
CA GLN A 380 31.29 -29.02 13.16
C GLN A 380 30.75 -30.11 12.24
N ILE A 381 30.07 -29.73 11.16
CA ILE A 381 29.37 -30.67 10.27
C ILE A 381 29.98 -30.73 8.87
N LEU A 382 30.61 -29.66 8.39
CA LEU A 382 31.22 -29.62 7.06
C LEU A 382 32.47 -28.74 7.02
N TYR A 383 33.39 -29.11 6.13
CA TYR A 383 34.58 -28.33 5.79
C TYR A 383 34.69 -28.18 4.26
N GLY A 384 34.63 -26.94 3.77
CA GLY A 384 34.78 -26.58 2.36
C GLY A 384 36.24 -26.28 2.02
N SER A 385 36.86 -27.09 1.14
CA SER A 385 38.24 -26.88 0.69
C SER A 385 38.38 -25.71 -0.31
N ASN A 386 39.63 -25.36 -0.62
CA ASN A 386 40.06 -24.14 -1.30
C ASN A 386 39.87 -24.11 -2.84
N THR A 387 39.53 -25.22 -3.49
CA THR A 387 39.69 -25.37 -4.95
C THR A 387 38.42 -25.49 -5.80
N THR A 388 37.24 -25.75 -5.24
CA THR A 388 36.03 -26.01 -6.08
C THR A 388 34.72 -25.60 -5.42
N THR A 389 33.85 -24.91 -6.18
CA THR A 389 32.43 -24.71 -5.80
C THR A 389 31.81 -26.06 -5.98
N GLY A 390 31.13 -26.55 -4.96
CA GLY A 390 30.36 -27.76 -5.07
C GLY A 390 29.25 -27.76 -4.05
N THR A 391 28.17 -28.46 -4.40
CA THR A 391 27.15 -28.87 -3.44
C THR A 391 27.76 -29.88 -2.49
N LYS A 392 27.59 -29.65 -1.19
CA LYS A 392 27.99 -30.55 -0.12
C LYS A 392 26.75 -30.96 0.65
N THR A 393 26.49 -32.24 0.68
CA THR A 393 25.39 -32.82 1.45
C THR A 393 25.75 -32.86 2.93
N ILE A 394 24.82 -32.43 3.77
CA ILE A 394 24.90 -32.49 5.23
C ILE A 394 24.46 -33.89 5.66
N ASP A 395 25.17 -34.50 6.61
CA ASP A 395 24.77 -35.80 7.15
C ASP A 395 23.40 -35.72 7.84
N ILE A 396 22.59 -36.77 7.69
CA ILE A 396 21.16 -36.78 8.07
C ILE A 396 20.91 -36.37 9.53
N GLU A 397 21.83 -36.68 10.44
CA GLU A 397 21.76 -36.32 11.86
C GLU A 397 21.87 -34.80 12.13
N HIS A 398 22.35 -34.05 11.15
CA HIS A 398 22.58 -32.61 11.21
C HIS A 398 21.63 -31.80 10.32
N GLN A 399 20.75 -32.44 9.56
CA GLN A 399 19.87 -31.75 8.61
C GLN A 399 18.66 -31.06 9.27
N ASN A 400 18.26 -31.47 10.48
CA ASN A 400 17.10 -30.91 11.21
C ASN A 400 17.50 -30.08 12.44
N LYS A 401 18.69 -29.50 12.42
CA LYS A 401 19.20 -28.70 13.53
C LYS A 401 18.59 -27.32 13.50
N ARG A 402 18.29 -26.78 14.68
CA ARG A 402 17.66 -25.47 14.82
C ARG A 402 18.58 -24.32 14.42
N TYR A 403 19.89 -24.47 14.57
CA TYR A 403 20.84 -23.42 14.26
C TYR A 403 21.98 -23.95 13.40
N TYR A 404 22.40 -23.11 12.45
CA TYR A 404 23.55 -23.33 11.60
C TYR A 404 24.48 -22.13 11.68
N LYS A 405 25.77 -22.39 11.79
CA LYS A 405 26.78 -21.35 11.86
C LYS A 405 27.82 -21.60 10.80
N ILE A 406 28.10 -20.58 10.00
CA ILE A 406 29.12 -20.64 8.96
C ILE A 406 30.24 -19.68 9.33
N VAL A 407 31.44 -20.24 9.48
CA VAL A 407 32.67 -19.50 9.80
C VAL A 407 33.54 -19.51 8.55
N ASP A 408 34.07 -18.35 8.16
CA ASP A 408 35.09 -18.27 7.11
C ASP A 408 36.38 -18.94 7.61
N SER A 409 37.05 -19.68 6.73
CA SER A 409 38.31 -20.34 7.07
C SER A 409 39.55 -19.43 6.92
N TYR A 410 39.44 -18.20 6.37
CA TYR A 410 40.58 -17.30 6.13
C TYR A 410 40.28 -15.79 6.30
N THR A 411 41.34 -14.98 6.41
CA THR A 411 41.35 -13.54 6.73
C THR A 411 41.12 -12.59 5.54
N THR A 412 40.80 -13.10 4.34
CA THR A 412 40.56 -12.27 3.15
C THR A 412 39.22 -12.59 2.51
N ALA A 413 38.28 -11.64 2.64
CA ALA A 413 36.87 -11.81 2.35
C ALA A 413 36.54 -11.97 0.85
N TYR A 414 35.76 -13.01 0.55
CA TYR A 414 34.88 -13.07 -0.62
C TYR A 414 33.60 -13.81 -0.22
N THR A 415 32.46 -13.13 -0.28
CA THR A 415 31.11 -13.70 -0.07
C THR A 415 30.46 -14.02 -1.44
N ARG A 416 29.33 -14.72 -1.59
CA ARG A 416 28.30 -15.37 -0.74
C ARG A 416 27.46 -16.15 -1.76
N ASP A 417 27.08 -17.40 -1.51
CA ASP A 417 25.83 -17.94 -2.06
C ASP A 417 25.56 -19.33 -1.50
N ILE A 418 24.49 -19.45 -0.72
CA ILE A 418 23.93 -20.71 -0.26
C ILE A 418 22.72 -21.00 -1.16
N SER A 419 22.92 -21.33 -2.44
CA SER A 419 21.82 -21.22 -3.41
C SER A 419 20.77 -22.34 -3.41
N ASN A 420 20.94 -23.44 -2.67
CA ASN A 420 19.97 -24.56 -2.67
C ASN A 420 19.85 -25.22 -1.29
N LEU A 421 19.20 -24.54 -0.33
CA LEU A 421 19.22 -24.96 1.07
C LEU A 421 17.90 -25.55 1.59
N ILE A 422 16.94 -25.87 0.73
CA ILE A 422 15.70 -26.51 1.16
C ILE A 422 15.53 -27.76 0.31
N GLY A 423 15.84 -28.92 0.89
CA GLY A 423 15.34 -30.19 0.37
C GLY A 423 13.83 -30.09 0.24
N THR A 424 13.26 -30.71 -0.78
CA THR A 424 11.83 -30.68 -1.15
C THR A 424 10.92 -31.27 -0.06
N GLY A 425 10.89 -30.65 1.12
CA GLY A 425 9.95 -30.95 2.19
C GLY A 425 8.60 -30.37 1.80
N SER A 426 7.66 -31.25 1.47
CA SER A 426 6.26 -30.85 1.28
C SER A 426 5.76 -30.14 2.54
N ILE A 427 5.15 -28.97 2.35
CA ILE A 427 4.48 -28.23 3.43
C ILE A 427 3.24 -29.02 3.84
N TYR A 428 3.22 -29.57 5.04
CA TYR A 428 2.07 -30.32 5.55
C TYR A 428 1.18 -29.42 6.42
N HIS A 429 -0.13 -29.51 6.22
CA HIS A 429 -1.15 -28.72 6.92
C HIS A 429 -1.92 -29.55 7.95
N ALA A 430 -1.97 -30.87 7.76
CA ALA A 430 -2.55 -31.82 8.68
C ALA A 430 -1.61 -33.00 8.92
N ILE A 431 -1.53 -33.44 10.17
CA ILE A 431 -0.80 -34.64 10.59
C ILE A 431 -1.81 -35.52 11.33
N ALA A 432 -2.22 -36.62 10.70
CA ALA A 432 -3.12 -37.61 11.29
C ALA A 432 -2.43 -38.36 12.43
N ASP A 433 -3.18 -38.74 13.46
CA ASP A 433 -2.65 -39.53 14.58
C ASP A 433 -2.19 -40.93 14.14
N SER A 434 -2.89 -41.51 13.16
CA SER A 434 -2.57 -42.79 12.51
C SER A 434 -2.50 -42.64 10.99
N ALA A 435 -1.62 -43.42 10.34
CA ALA A 435 -1.52 -43.42 8.89
C ALA A 435 -2.79 -44.07 8.29
N PRO A 436 -3.50 -43.40 7.37
CA PRO A 436 -4.64 -43.99 6.68
C PRO A 436 -4.22 -45.24 5.89
N ALA A 437 -5.12 -46.22 5.75
CA ALA A 437 -4.80 -47.47 5.07
C ALA A 437 -4.58 -47.25 3.58
N ASP A 438 -3.87 -48.17 2.92
CA ASP A 438 -3.61 -48.09 1.49
C ASP A 438 -4.93 -48.01 0.70
N GLY A 439 -5.06 -46.96 -0.12
CA GLY A 439 -6.25 -46.70 -0.93
C GLY A 439 -7.35 -45.88 -0.25
N ASP A 440 -7.23 -45.56 1.05
CA ASP A 440 -8.21 -44.71 1.73
C ASP A 440 -8.20 -43.28 1.16
N ALA A 441 -9.37 -42.71 0.91
CA ALA A 441 -9.48 -41.32 0.48
C ALA A 441 -9.26 -40.39 1.67
N VAL A 442 -8.31 -39.45 1.56
CA VAL A 442 -8.02 -38.47 2.61
C VAL A 442 -8.47 -37.09 2.14
N THR A 443 -9.39 -36.48 2.89
CA THR A 443 -9.91 -35.14 2.58
C THR A 443 -9.83 -34.21 3.77
N MET A 444 -9.80 -32.90 3.53
CA MET A 444 -9.71 -31.89 4.58
C MET A 444 -10.79 -30.81 4.40
N THR A 445 -11.33 -30.34 5.53
CA THR A 445 -12.22 -29.17 5.58
C THR A 445 -11.55 -28.08 6.40
N TYR A 446 -11.48 -26.86 5.89
CA TYR A 446 -10.78 -25.77 6.57
C TYR A 446 -11.12 -24.38 6.00
N GLU A 447 -10.88 -23.33 6.78
CA GLU A 447 -10.96 -21.95 6.28
C GLU A 447 -9.56 -21.42 5.96
N PRO A 448 -9.28 -20.93 4.73
CA PRO A 448 -8.01 -20.28 4.43
C PRO A 448 -8.00 -18.81 4.88
N ASN A 449 -6.80 -18.26 5.15
CA ASN A 449 -6.61 -16.82 5.42
C ASN A 449 -6.50 -15.96 4.14
N CYS A 450 -6.72 -16.57 2.99
CA CYS A 450 -6.69 -15.96 1.67
C CYS A 450 -7.97 -16.34 0.91
N ILE A 451 -8.17 -15.72 -0.25
CA ILE A 451 -9.27 -16.09 -1.15
C ILE A 451 -8.77 -17.22 -2.04
N ALA A 452 -9.24 -18.44 -1.76
CA ALA A 452 -8.98 -19.59 -2.59
C ALA A 452 -9.67 -19.40 -3.94
N LYS A 453 -8.97 -19.81 -5.00
CA LYS A 453 -9.47 -19.66 -6.36
C LYS A 453 -9.39 -20.98 -7.10
N ASP A 454 -10.54 -21.49 -7.49
CA ASP A 454 -10.68 -22.72 -8.27
C ASP A 454 -11.90 -22.63 -9.20
N SER A 455 -12.34 -23.77 -9.73
CA SER A 455 -13.53 -23.85 -10.60
C SER A 455 -14.86 -23.47 -9.90
N GLN A 456 -14.92 -23.56 -8.57
CA GLN A 456 -16.08 -23.23 -7.74
C GLN A 456 -15.98 -21.83 -7.11
N HIS A 457 -14.77 -21.28 -7.02
CA HIS A 457 -14.47 -19.99 -6.39
C HIS A 457 -13.97 -18.97 -7.42
N VAL A 458 -14.91 -18.31 -8.09
CA VAL A 458 -14.66 -17.22 -9.07
C VAL A 458 -14.90 -15.85 -8.45
N ILE A 459 -14.09 -14.86 -8.85
CA ILE A 459 -14.19 -13.48 -8.36
C ILE A 459 -14.85 -12.64 -9.44
N LYS A 460 -15.99 -12.03 -9.11
CA LYS A 460 -16.80 -11.27 -10.04
C LYS A 460 -17.25 -9.93 -9.48
N ASN A 461 -17.51 -8.98 -10.38
CA ASN A 461 -18.07 -7.66 -10.06
C ASN A 461 -17.29 -6.93 -8.95
N VAL A 462 -15.96 -6.88 -9.03
CA VAL A 462 -15.15 -6.17 -8.03
C VAL A 462 -15.11 -4.68 -8.34
N GLN A 463 -15.40 -3.87 -7.34
CA GLN A 463 -15.44 -2.42 -7.41
C GLN A 463 -14.71 -1.79 -6.22
N ILE A 464 -13.88 -0.81 -6.51
CA ILE A 464 -13.31 0.12 -5.54
C ILE A 464 -14.00 1.46 -5.76
N GLU A 465 -14.61 1.99 -4.70
CA GLU A 465 -15.25 3.30 -4.74
C GLU A 465 -14.47 4.31 -3.90
N LEU A 466 -14.20 5.46 -4.49
CA LEU A 466 -13.74 6.65 -3.77
C LEU A 466 -14.91 7.62 -3.69
N THR A 467 -15.32 8.00 -2.50
CA THR A 467 -16.25 9.10 -2.27
C THR A 467 -15.49 10.29 -1.72
N PHE A 468 -15.70 11.47 -2.29
CA PHE A 468 -15.04 12.69 -1.89
C PHE A 468 -15.98 13.54 -1.05
N ASN A 469 -15.52 13.91 0.13
CA ASN A 469 -16.25 14.78 1.04
C ASN A 469 -15.46 16.05 1.30
N GLU A 470 -16.19 17.13 1.48
CA GLU A 470 -15.61 18.34 2.03
C GLU A 470 -15.28 18.12 3.51
N TYR A 471 -14.03 18.40 3.88
CA TYR A 471 -13.55 18.22 5.24
C TYR A 471 -13.49 19.56 5.95
N THR A 472 -14.29 19.77 6.99
CA THR A 472 -14.13 20.95 7.84
C THR A 472 -13.12 20.61 8.94
N PRO A 473 -11.94 21.26 9.00
CA PRO A 473 -11.04 21.08 10.14
C PRO A 473 -11.73 21.53 11.42
N SER A 474 -11.80 20.62 12.39
CA SER A 474 -12.21 20.89 13.77
C SER A 474 -11.24 21.81 14.49
#